data_AF-A0A2N2JS03-F1
#
_entry.id   AF-A0A2N2JS03-F1
#
_cell.length_a   1.000
_cell.length_b   1.000
_cell.length_c   1.000
_cell.angle_alpha   90.00
_cell.angle_beta   90.00
_cell.angle_gamma   90.00
#
_symmetry.space_group_name_H-M   'P 1'
#
loop_
_entity.id
_entity.type
_entity.pdbx_description
1 polymer ?
#
loop_
_entity_poly.entity_id
_entity_poly.type
_entity_poly.pdbx_seq_one_letter_code
_entity_poly.pdbx_strand_id
1 'polypeptide(L)'
;PRNDEEKEIQALSRMALGRIFYELGETGEAVRWYKLISDKSPHYEDALYEMAWVYVREEEVMKAAETLAIMEVRNRNSVFLPRARLLLGYLNVRGERWAEANKAFSDTATRYKAVHLQIKELMEKQLDLKAFFDQITRKKEDVAGSGKDADKKTVFRLQYAIPPEAIPLFQEDQTLMKAILVTEDITGIGENLEHARDSLLMIKRRLQSASKIGLFPLLADTRTKTYEMELKNVETRAELLKVARAQFARHVTGTTATQLKKAEEDRQKLEKDVKTMPRSTDSLANRLASRRKVFDEKILAVDNLIKDLQGYQQLVSGMFEYYKKQKPERQKQLAPMLEQLQEESSEIEAGLEMARSVRAKIMDASLTVGVDDADMEAERRVRTQYRSAIAAEFAVWSSIRGRLSSAEMVLFDKMVTLMQSADTMDRRLDDLNAKLQALADERLAKIKEEITVEEANLKAYEVQYQQYKQQSGQINELITAESIRQIARHFHDVVVESDLGIVDVNWSLRSKTRLEWIRLNDRNKQITNEMKNRYREVEDNLIEIDEERYADPFVTKAEPKEGEKPKPGTSEPGKPGAGGQP
;
A
#
# COMPACT_ATOMS: atom_id res chain seq x y z
N PRO A 1 23.11 -18.33 15.76
CA PRO A 1 22.59 -17.46 14.68
C PRO A 1 22.78 -15.98 15.04
N ARG A 2 23.56 -15.25 14.23
CA ARG A 2 23.86 -13.83 14.42
C ARG A 2 22.88 -12.91 13.69
N ASN A 3 22.22 -13.40 12.63
CA ASN A 3 21.21 -12.67 11.86
C ASN A 3 19.81 -13.30 11.99
N ASP A 4 18.75 -12.54 11.71
CA ASP A 4 17.36 -13.02 11.80
C ASP A 4 17.04 -14.08 10.72
N GLU A 5 17.62 -13.94 9.52
CA GLU A 5 17.57 -14.98 8.47
C GLU A 5 18.20 -16.31 8.92
N GLU A 6 19.35 -16.27 9.62
CA GLU A 6 19.98 -17.50 10.14
C GLU A 6 19.12 -18.18 11.21
N LYS A 7 18.36 -17.41 12.01
CA LYS A 7 17.41 -17.96 12.99
C LYS A 7 16.24 -18.64 12.29
N GLU A 8 15.74 -18.06 11.20
CA GLU A 8 14.64 -18.60 10.41
C GLU A 8 15.07 -19.90 9.70
N ILE A 9 16.22 -19.91 9.03
CA ILE A 9 16.79 -21.12 8.40
C ILE A 9 16.98 -22.23 9.45
N GLN A 10 17.47 -21.88 10.65
CA GLN A 10 17.65 -22.84 11.73
C GLN A 10 16.30 -23.39 12.24
N ALA A 11 15.27 -22.55 12.35
CA ALA A 11 13.93 -22.99 12.74
C ALA A 11 13.30 -23.91 11.68
N LEU A 12 13.41 -23.58 10.40
CA LEU A 12 12.95 -24.42 9.29
C LEU A 12 13.69 -25.76 9.22
N SER A 13 15.01 -25.76 9.45
CA SER A 13 15.80 -26.99 9.50
C SER A 13 15.35 -27.90 10.65
N ARG A 14 15.02 -27.33 11.81
CA ARG A 14 14.46 -28.07 12.96
C ARG A 14 13.05 -28.59 12.68
N MET A 15 12.19 -27.81 12.01
CA MET A 15 10.88 -28.26 11.53
C MET A 15 11.02 -29.46 10.60
N ALA A 16 11.91 -29.37 9.60
CA ALA A 16 12.15 -30.45 8.65
C ALA A 16 12.64 -31.73 9.35
N LEU A 17 13.58 -31.61 10.30
CA LEU A 17 14.03 -32.74 11.11
C LEU A 17 12.88 -33.35 11.91
N GLY A 18 12.06 -32.53 12.56
CA GLY A 18 10.87 -32.98 13.28
C GLY A 18 9.92 -33.80 12.40
N ARG A 19 9.65 -33.33 11.18
CA ARG A 19 8.79 -34.01 10.20
C ARG A 19 9.40 -35.33 9.73
N ILE A 20 10.71 -35.35 9.43
CA ILE A 20 11.42 -36.57 9.01
C ILE A 20 11.37 -37.63 10.11
N PHE A 21 11.69 -37.28 11.35
CA PHE A 21 11.63 -38.22 12.47
C PHE A 21 10.20 -38.70 12.77
N TYR A 22 9.19 -37.84 12.58
CA TYR A 22 7.79 -38.25 12.67
C TYR A 22 7.42 -39.28 11.60
N GLU A 23 7.83 -39.08 10.34
CA GLU A 23 7.60 -40.02 9.25
C GLU A 23 8.31 -41.36 9.49
N LEU A 24 9.54 -41.32 10.04
CA LEU A 24 10.30 -42.51 10.44
C LEU A 24 9.70 -43.26 11.65
N GLY A 25 8.69 -42.68 12.30
CA GLY A 25 8.07 -43.24 13.50
C GLY A 25 8.87 -43.02 14.79
N GLU A 26 9.98 -42.27 14.73
CA GLU A 26 10.78 -41.88 15.90
C GLU A 26 10.19 -40.62 16.56
N THR A 27 9.02 -40.79 17.18
CA THR A 27 8.22 -39.72 17.78
C THR A 27 8.94 -38.98 18.91
N GLY A 28 9.77 -39.67 19.69
CA GLY A 28 10.59 -39.05 20.75
C GLY A 28 11.60 -38.03 20.21
N GLU A 29 12.25 -38.32 19.08
CA GLU A 29 13.15 -37.38 18.41
C GLU A 29 12.38 -36.25 17.74
N ALA A 30 11.24 -36.55 17.11
CA ALA A 30 10.39 -35.53 16.49
C ALA A 30 9.99 -34.44 17.50
N VAL A 31 9.52 -34.84 18.69
CA VAL A 31 9.19 -33.90 19.79
C VAL A 31 10.40 -33.09 20.23
N ARG A 32 11.60 -33.70 20.33
CA ARG A 32 12.82 -32.97 20.69
C ARG A 32 13.11 -31.85 19.71
N TRP A 33 13.03 -32.13 18.41
CA TRP A 33 13.30 -31.13 17.38
C TRP A 33 12.27 -30.00 17.35
N TYR A 34 10.99 -30.30 17.52
CA TYR A 34 9.96 -29.24 17.61
C TYR A 34 10.14 -28.36 18.85
N LYS A 35 10.50 -28.94 20.01
CA LYS A 35 10.76 -28.17 21.25
C LYS A 35 11.97 -27.23 21.16
N LEU A 36 12.92 -27.50 20.25
CA LEU A 36 14.08 -26.64 20.03
C LEU A 36 13.76 -25.39 19.22
N ILE A 37 12.55 -25.27 18.67
CA ILE A 37 12.12 -24.05 17.99
C ILE A 37 11.79 -23.00 19.05
N SER A 38 12.42 -21.82 18.91
CA SER A 38 12.21 -20.72 19.87
C SER A 38 10.77 -20.25 19.77
N ASP A 39 10.22 -19.91 20.93
CA ASP A 39 8.97 -19.18 21.08
C ASP A 39 8.92 -17.94 20.16
N LYS A 40 9.99 -17.17 20.00
CA LYS A 40 10.01 -15.98 19.14
C LYS A 40 10.02 -16.27 17.62
N SER A 41 10.14 -17.53 17.21
CA SER A 41 10.15 -17.90 15.80
C SER A 41 8.75 -17.80 15.18
N PRO A 42 8.62 -17.34 13.92
CA PRO A 42 7.38 -17.42 13.17
C PRO A 42 6.82 -18.85 13.07
N HIS A 43 7.68 -19.87 13.06
CA HIS A 43 7.31 -21.29 12.91
C HIS A 43 6.97 -22.00 14.21
N TYR A 44 6.97 -21.29 15.35
CA TYR A 44 6.70 -21.95 16.63
C TYR A 44 5.28 -22.52 16.71
N GLU A 45 4.31 -21.87 16.08
CA GLU A 45 2.93 -22.37 16.04
C GLU A 45 2.81 -23.64 15.21
N ASP A 46 3.44 -23.67 14.02
CA ASP A 46 3.54 -24.87 13.18
C ASP A 46 4.13 -26.04 14.00
N ALA A 47 5.20 -25.76 14.76
CA ALA A 47 5.85 -26.73 15.62
C ALA A 47 4.94 -27.25 16.73
N LEU A 48 4.15 -26.38 17.39
CA LEU A 48 3.18 -26.81 18.41
C LEU A 48 2.07 -27.67 17.82
N TYR A 49 1.53 -27.28 16.66
CA TYR A 49 0.48 -28.02 15.99
C TYR A 49 0.97 -29.41 15.54
N GLU A 50 2.15 -29.49 14.92
CA GLU A 50 2.76 -30.76 14.51
C GLU A 50 3.15 -31.61 15.72
N MET A 51 3.70 -31.01 16.78
CA MET A 51 4.02 -31.72 18.02
C MET A 51 2.77 -32.32 18.68
N ALA A 52 1.62 -31.64 18.62
CA ALA A 52 0.36 -32.20 19.09
C ALA A 52 -0.02 -33.48 18.32
N TRP A 53 0.15 -33.49 16.99
CA TRP A 53 -0.07 -34.69 16.17
C TRP A 53 0.91 -35.83 16.48
N VAL A 54 2.16 -35.51 16.85
CA VAL A 54 3.09 -36.52 17.38
C VAL A 54 2.54 -37.17 18.65
N TYR A 55 2.03 -36.38 19.60
CA TYR A 55 1.42 -36.90 20.82
C TYR A 55 0.12 -37.67 20.57
N VAL A 56 -0.68 -37.29 19.56
CA VAL A 56 -1.86 -38.07 19.15
C VAL A 56 -1.47 -39.46 18.67
N ARG A 57 -0.36 -39.57 17.93
CA ARG A 57 0.17 -40.84 17.42
C ARG A 57 0.69 -41.75 18.54
N GLU A 58 1.28 -41.17 19.58
CA GLU A 58 1.73 -41.88 20.80
C GLU A 58 0.61 -42.19 21.80
N GLU A 59 -0.65 -41.88 21.45
CA GLU A 59 -1.82 -42.02 22.33
C GLU A 59 -1.73 -41.20 23.64
N GLU A 60 -0.81 -40.24 23.72
CA GLU A 60 -0.65 -39.34 24.86
C GLU A 60 -1.65 -38.18 24.78
N VAL A 61 -2.93 -38.50 24.90
CA VAL A 61 -4.08 -37.59 24.73
C VAL A 61 -3.93 -36.31 25.56
N MET A 62 -3.44 -36.42 26.80
CA MET A 62 -3.26 -35.30 27.72
C MET A 62 -2.22 -34.30 27.24
N LYS A 63 -1.05 -34.78 26.83
CA LYS A 63 0.04 -33.90 26.36
C LYS A 63 -0.31 -33.26 25.02
N ALA A 64 -1.03 -33.98 24.15
CA ALA A 64 -1.57 -33.43 22.92
C ALA A 64 -2.53 -32.27 23.20
N ALA A 65 -3.46 -32.44 24.15
CA ALA A 65 -4.42 -31.40 24.50
C ALA A 65 -3.77 -30.17 25.13
N GLU A 66 -2.81 -30.36 26.04
CA GLU A 66 -2.05 -29.26 26.63
C GLU A 66 -1.27 -28.46 25.58
N THR A 67 -0.65 -29.15 24.61
CA THR A 67 0.12 -28.52 23.54
C THR A 67 -0.76 -27.61 22.67
N LEU A 68 -1.96 -28.06 22.30
CA LEU A 68 -2.91 -27.26 21.52
C LEU A 68 -3.49 -26.09 22.32
N ALA A 69 -3.72 -26.28 23.63
CA ALA A 69 -4.15 -25.20 24.52
C ALA A 69 -3.09 -24.09 24.64
N ILE A 70 -1.80 -24.45 24.70
CA ILE A 70 -0.69 -23.48 24.67
C ILE A 70 -0.71 -22.67 23.37
N MET A 71 -0.97 -23.32 22.23
CA MET A 71 -1.06 -22.65 20.93
C MET A 71 -2.20 -21.62 20.91
N GLU A 72 -3.37 -21.98 21.42
CA GLU A 72 -4.55 -21.11 21.48
C GLU A 72 -4.35 -19.85 22.34
N VAL A 73 -3.70 -19.99 23.49
CA VAL A 73 -3.41 -18.85 24.38
C VAL A 73 -2.44 -17.88 23.72
N ARG A 74 -1.50 -18.40 22.92
CA ARG A 74 -0.40 -17.64 22.35
C ARG A 74 -0.78 -16.84 21.11
N ASN A 75 -1.55 -17.42 20.20
CA ASN A 75 -2.03 -16.71 19.02
C ASN A 75 -3.49 -17.03 18.71
N ARG A 76 -4.33 -16.02 18.92
CA ARG A 76 -5.78 -16.11 18.71
C ARG A 76 -6.21 -16.05 17.24
N ASN A 77 -5.29 -15.70 16.33
CA ASN A 77 -5.51 -15.52 14.89
C ASN A 77 -4.56 -16.43 14.08
N SER A 78 -4.32 -17.65 14.56
CA SER A 78 -3.54 -18.65 13.81
C SER A 78 -4.41 -19.36 12.79
N VAL A 79 -3.85 -19.71 11.62
CA VAL A 79 -4.54 -20.48 10.57
C VAL A 79 -4.93 -21.88 11.06
N PHE A 80 -4.13 -22.46 11.95
CA PHE A 80 -4.39 -23.80 12.49
C PHE A 80 -5.44 -23.80 13.61
N LEU A 81 -5.79 -22.64 14.17
CA LEU A 81 -6.62 -22.55 15.36
C LEU A 81 -8.02 -23.19 15.22
N PRO A 82 -8.75 -23.04 14.09
CA PRO A 82 -10.02 -23.72 13.90
C PRO A 82 -9.90 -25.24 13.99
N ARG A 83 -8.91 -25.81 13.29
CA ARG A 83 -8.63 -27.26 13.29
C ARG A 83 -8.07 -27.76 14.61
N ALA A 84 -7.25 -26.96 15.28
CA ALA A 84 -6.69 -27.30 16.59
C ALA A 84 -7.77 -27.40 17.67
N ARG A 85 -8.78 -26.51 17.64
CA ARG A 85 -9.92 -26.61 18.56
C ARG A 85 -10.79 -27.84 18.32
N LEU A 86 -10.98 -28.22 17.05
CA LEU A 86 -11.65 -29.47 16.71
C LEU A 86 -10.87 -30.67 17.24
N LEU A 87 -9.55 -30.71 16.99
CA LEU A 87 -8.67 -31.76 17.49
C LEU A 87 -8.69 -31.84 19.03
N LEU A 88 -8.68 -30.69 19.73
CA LEU A 88 -8.88 -30.61 21.17
C LEU A 88 -10.20 -31.26 21.63
N GLY A 89 -11.30 -30.99 20.92
CA GLY A 89 -12.59 -31.61 21.18
C GLY A 89 -12.52 -33.14 21.07
N TYR A 90 -11.96 -33.66 19.97
CA TYR A 90 -11.79 -35.10 19.77
C TYR A 90 -10.84 -35.75 20.79
N LEU A 91 -9.77 -35.07 21.18
CA LEU A 91 -8.87 -35.55 22.24
C LEU A 91 -9.58 -35.64 23.58
N ASN A 92 -10.42 -34.66 23.93
CA ASN A 92 -11.22 -34.71 25.15
C ASN A 92 -12.26 -35.84 25.13
N VAL A 93 -12.85 -36.16 23.98
CA VAL A 93 -13.70 -37.37 23.80
C VAL A 93 -12.89 -38.63 24.11
N ARG A 94 -11.69 -38.75 23.53
CA ARG A 94 -10.80 -39.92 23.74
C ARG A 94 -10.33 -40.04 25.19
N GLY A 95 -10.13 -38.92 25.88
CA GLY A 95 -9.79 -38.85 27.31
C GLY A 95 -10.98 -39.01 28.26
N GLU A 96 -12.17 -39.35 27.75
CA GLU A 96 -13.44 -39.47 28.49
C GLU A 96 -13.89 -38.18 29.22
N ARG A 97 -13.40 -37.01 28.79
CA ARG A 97 -13.73 -35.69 29.35
C ARG A 97 -14.90 -35.08 28.62
N TRP A 98 -16.07 -35.71 28.72
CA TRP A 98 -17.26 -35.36 27.93
C TRP A 98 -17.70 -33.90 28.08
N ALA A 99 -17.63 -33.34 29.29
CA ALA A 99 -18.01 -31.95 29.54
C ALA A 99 -17.06 -30.94 28.85
N GLU A 100 -15.75 -31.20 28.91
CA GLU A 100 -14.72 -30.37 28.24
C GLU A 100 -14.83 -30.50 26.72
N ALA A 101 -15.06 -31.71 26.21
CA ALA A 101 -15.27 -31.97 24.79
C ALA A 101 -16.50 -31.24 24.25
N ASN A 102 -17.64 -31.37 24.92
CA ASN A 102 -18.89 -30.73 24.49
C ASN A 102 -18.75 -29.20 24.50
N LYS A 103 -18.11 -28.64 25.53
CA LYS A 103 -17.81 -27.20 25.60
C LYS A 103 -16.91 -26.77 24.45
N ALA A 104 -15.81 -27.50 24.20
CA ALA A 104 -14.88 -27.18 23.11
C ALA A 104 -15.57 -27.17 21.74
N PHE A 105 -16.39 -28.17 21.42
CA PHE A 105 -17.13 -28.20 20.17
C PHE A 105 -18.21 -27.12 20.08
N SER A 106 -18.98 -26.88 21.14
CA SER A 106 -20.01 -25.82 21.17
C SER A 106 -19.40 -24.41 21.02
N ASP A 107 -18.29 -24.14 21.70
CA ASP A 107 -17.57 -22.86 21.61
C ASP A 107 -17.00 -22.65 20.19
N THR A 108 -16.47 -23.72 19.59
CA THR A 108 -15.92 -23.73 18.22
C THR A 108 -17.02 -23.49 17.18
N ALA A 109 -18.13 -24.23 17.26
CA ALA A 109 -19.28 -24.08 16.38
C ALA A 109 -19.85 -22.66 16.46
N THR A 110 -20.07 -22.14 17.67
CA THR A 110 -20.65 -20.80 17.87
C THR A 110 -19.74 -19.71 17.32
N ARG A 111 -18.43 -19.78 17.60
CA ARG A 111 -17.46 -18.78 17.16
C ARG A 111 -17.32 -18.76 15.65
N TYR A 112 -17.10 -19.91 15.01
CA TYR A 112 -16.84 -19.95 13.57
C TYR A 112 -18.11 -19.86 12.72
N LYS A 113 -19.30 -20.15 13.27
CA LYS A 113 -20.58 -19.86 12.60
C LYS A 113 -20.78 -18.36 12.41
N ALA A 114 -20.43 -17.54 13.41
CA ALA A 114 -20.47 -16.09 13.28
C ALA A 114 -19.49 -15.59 12.20
N VAL A 115 -18.26 -16.12 12.18
CA VAL A 115 -17.24 -15.80 11.17
C VAL A 115 -17.70 -16.20 9.76
N HIS A 116 -18.23 -17.42 9.59
CA HIS A 116 -18.76 -17.89 8.31
C HIS A 116 -19.89 -16.99 7.79
N LEU A 117 -20.82 -16.57 8.66
CA LEU A 117 -21.91 -15.67 8.28
C LEU A 117 -21.38 -14.31 7.81
N GLN A 118 -20.38 -13.76 8.53
CA GLN A 118 -19.73 -12.50 8.15
C GLN A 118 -19.04 -12.60 6.79
N ILE A 119 -18.35 -13.70 6.52
CA ILE A 119 -17.70 -13.94 5.22
C ILE A 119 -18.73 -14.12 4.11
N LYS A 120 -19.86 -14.77 4.41
CA LYS A 120 -20.97 -14.89 3.45
C LYS A 120 -21.59 -13.53 3.12
N GLU A 121 -21.77 -12.65 4.11
CA GLU A 121 -22.22 -11.28 3.87
C GLU A 121 -21.24 -10.47 3.00
N LEU A 122 -19.93 -10.75 3.07
CA LEU A 122 -18.96 -10.15 2.15
C LEU A 122 -19.26 -10.54 0.71
N MET A 123 -19.63 -11.80 0.44
CA MET A 123 -19.96 -12.25 -0.93
C MET A 123 -21.24 -11.60 -1.49
N GLU A 124 -22.20 -11.23 -0.64
CA GLU A 124 -23.50 -10.68 -1.06
C GLU A 124 -23.44 -9.17 -1.37
N LYS A 125 -22.41 -8.47 -0.88
CA LYS A 125 -22.23 -7.03 -1.09
C LYS A 125 -21.22 -6.77 -2.20
N GLN A 126 -21.43 -5.71 -2.98
CA GLN A 126 -20.46 -5.29 -4.00
C GLN A 126 -19.16 -4.87 -3.29
N LEU A 127 -18.13 -5.71 -3.40
CA LEU A 127 -16.84 -5.51 -2.74
C LEU A 127 -16.06 -4.41 -3.44
N ASP A 128 -15.55 -3.46 -2.66
CA ASP A 128 -14.47 -2.60 -3.12
C ASP A 128 -13.15 -3.36 -2.96
N LEU A 129 -12.60 -3.84 -4.08
CA LEU A 129 -11.35 -4.61 -4.13
C LEU A 129 -10.18 -3.86 -3.52
N LYS A 130 -10.09 -2.54 -3.70
CA LYS A 130 -8.97 -1.76 -3.19
C LYS A 130 -8.99 -1.71 -1.67
N ALA A 131 -10.16 -1.40 -1.10
CA ALA A 131 -10.39 -1.42 0.34
C ALA A 131 -10.14 -2.82 0.96
N PHE A 132 -10.55 -3.88 0.26
CA PHE A 132 -10.35 -5.26 0.68
C PHE A 132 -8.86 -5.64 0.70
N PHE A 133 -8.13 -5.34 -0.37
CA PHE A 133 -6.69 -5.61 -0.47
C PHE A 133 -5.88 -4.82 0.55
N ASP A 134 -6.18 -3.53 0.73
CA ASP A 134 -5.54 -2.68 1.75
C ASP A 134 -5.73 -3.24 3.17
N GLN A 135 -6.84 -3.94 3.43
CA GLN A 135 -7.08 -4.56 4.72
C GLN A 135 -6.27 -5.86 4.93
N ILE A 136 -6.02 -6.63 3.87
CA ILE A 136 -5.25 -7.88 3.92
C ILE A 136 -3.74 -7.60 4.00
N THR A 137 -3.27 -6.55 3.30
CA THR A 137 -1.85 -6.18 3.21
C THR A 137 -1.35 -5.38 4.41
N ARG A 138 -2.24 -4.80 5.23
CA ARG A 138 -1.88 -4.18 6.52
C ARG A 138 -1.17 -5.20 7.41
N LYS A 139 0.16 -5.22 7.32
CA LYS A 139 1.06 -6.00 8.19
C LYS A 139 0.79 -5.66 9.66
N LYS A 140 1.05 -6.63 10.53
CA LYS A 140 1.02 -6.56 12.01
C LYS A 140 1.86 -5.43 12.66
N GLU A 141 2.45 -4.50 11.90
CA GLU A 141 3.40 -3.48 12.40
C GLU A 141 2.75 -2.34 13.22
N ASP A 142 1.43 -2.10 13.11
CA ASP A 142 0.77 -1.05 13.89
C ASP A 142 0.35 -1.45 15.33
N VAL A 143 0.62 -2.68 15.77
CA VAL A 143 0.25 -3.13 17.14
C VAL A 143 1.44 -3.12 18.11
N ALA A 144 2.67 -2.98 17.63
CA ALA A 144 3.89 -2.94 18.45
C ALA A 144 4.42 -1.52 18.74
N GLY A 145 3.67 -0.48 18.38
CA GLY A 145 3.95 0.90 18.75
C GLY A 145 3.14 1.33 19.96
N SER A 146 3.49 0.85 21.17
CA SER A 146 3.01 1.45 22.42
C SER A 146 3.68 2.82 22.62
N GLY A 147 3.19 3.83 21.91
CA GLY A 147 3.51 5.24 22.12
C GLY A 147 2.22 5.97 22.47
N LYS A 148 2.24 6.76 23.55
CA LYS A 148 1.11 7.45 24.19
C LYS A 148 0.45 8.57 23.36
N ASP A 149 0.47 8.49 22.03
CA ASP A 149 -0.15 9.46 21.12
C ASP A 149 -1.13 8.77 20.15
N ALA A 150 -1.95 7.86 20.69
CA ALA A 150 -3.02 7.18 19.95
C ALA A 150 -4.35 7.95 19.95
N ASP A 151 -4.30 9.27 20.09
CA ASP A 151 -5.45 10.15 19.94
C ASP A 151 -5.21 11.00 18.68
N LYS A 152 -6.04 10.80 17.64
CA LYS A 152 -6.08 11.52 16.34
C LYS A 152 -5.21 10.98 15.19
N LYS A 153 -5.18 9.66 14.96
CA LYS A 153 -5.13 9.14 13.59
C LYS A 153 -6.46 8.49 13.28
N THR A 154 -7.19 9.14 12.38
CA THR A 154 -8.39 8.67 11.68
C THR A 154 -8.47 7.16 11.63
N VAL A 155 -9.28 6.59 12.52
CA VAL A 155 -9.78 5.22 12.37
C VAL A 155 -10.69 5.25 11.16
N PHE A 156 -10.11 5.07 9.97
CA PHE A 156 -10.82 4.62 8.78
C PHE A 156 -11.48 3.29 9.16
N ARG A 157 -12.72 3.35 9.67
CA ARG A 157 -13.57 2.18 9.82
C ARG A 157 -14.02 1.79 8.41
N LEU A 158 -13.11 1.15 7.67
CA LEU A 158 -13.41 0.53 6.39
C LEU A 158 -14.59 -0.42 6.59
N GLN A 159 -15.57 -0.25 5.72
CA GLN A 159 -16.95 -0.74 5.86
C GLN A 159 -17.10 -2.26 5.70
N TYR A 160 -15.99 -2.98 5.58
CA TYR A 160 -15.94 -4.42 5.37
C TYR A 160 -14.84 -5.02 6.23
N ALA A 161 -15.00 -4.97 7.56
CA ALA A 161 -14.04 -5.57 8.46
C ALA A 161 -14.02 -7.10 8.23
N ILE A 162 -13.08 -7.59 7.40
CA ILE A 162 -12.72 -9.01 7.32
C ILE A 162 -12.54 -9.51 8.76
N PRO A 163 -13.21 -10.60 9.18
CA PRO A 163 -13.05 -11.14 10.53
C PRO A 163 -11.56 -11.40 10.80
N PRO A 164 -11.03 -11.02 11.98
CA PRO A 164 -9.60 -11.14 12.26
C PRO A 164 -9.08 -12.59 12.15
N GLU A 165 -9.95 -13.57 12.33
CA GLU A 165 -9.67 -14.99 12.13
C GLU A 165 -9.47 -15.39 10.66
N ALA A 166 -10.05 -14.65 9.71
CA ALA A 166 -9.98 -14.95 8.29
C ALA A 166 -8.77 -14.29 7.59
N ILE A 167 -8.26 -13.18 8.12
CA ILE A 167 -7.08 -12.46 7.61
C ILE A 167 -5.88 -13.39 7.32
N PRO A 168 -5.43 -14.26 8.25
CA PRO A 168 -4.25 -15.08 8.00
C PRO A 168 -4.50 -16.12 6.89
N LEU A 169 -5.74 -16.61 6.73
CA LEU A 169 -6.13 -17.51 5.63
C LEU A 169 -6.08 -16.79 4.27
N PHE A 170 -6.49 -15.51 4.21
CA PHE A 170 -6.35 -14.71 2.99
C PHE A 170 -4.88 -14.43 2.64
N GLN A 171 -4.02 -14.25 3.64
CA GLN A 171 -2.58 -14.00 3.44
C GLN A 171 -1.82 -15.24 2.94
N GLU A 172 -2.28 -16.45 3.28
CA GLU A 172 -1.69 -17.70 2.77
C GLU A 172 -2.06 -17.99 1.31
N ASP A 173 -3.14 -17.41 0.78
CA ASP A 173 -3.54 -17.60 -0.61
C ASP A 173 -2.58 -16.89 -1.56
N GLN A 174 -1.64 -17.66 -2.13
CA GLN A 174 -0.65 -17.16 -3.08
C GLN A 174 -1.28 -16.50 -4.32
N THR A 175 -2.45 -16.97 -4.76
CA THR A 175 -3.11 -16.43 -5.95
C THR A 175 -3.71 -15.06 -5.67
N LEU A 176 -4.31 -14.90 -4.49
CA LEU A 176 -4.81 -13.63 -4.00
C LEU A 176 -3.67 -12.61 -3.80
N MET A 177 -2.57 -13.03 -3.18
CA MET A 177 -1.41 -12.16 -2.97
C MET A 177 -0.78 -11.69 -4.29
N LYS A 178 -0.73 -12.54 -5.31
CA LYS A 178 -0.28 -12.14 -6.66
C LYS A 178 -1.25 -11.15 -7.31
N ALA A 179 -2.56 -11.34 -7.16
CA ALA A 179 -3.57 -10.41 -7.67
C ALA A 179 -3.46 -9.01 -7.03
N ILE A 180 -3.14 -8.95 -5.74
CA ILE A 180 -2.85 -7.71 -5.01
C ILE A 180 -1.67 -6.98 -5.64
N LEU A 181 -0.53 -7.67 -5.83
CA LEU A 181 0.67 -7.08 -6.42
C LEU A 181 0.40 -6.54 -7.83
N VAL A 182 -0.33 -7.30 -8.67
CA VAL A 182 -0.71 -6.84 -10.00
C VAL A 182 -1.60 -5.60 -9.95
N THR A 183 -2.49 -5.49 -8.95
CA THR A 183 -3.31 -4.30 -8.75
C THR A 183 -2.46 -3.09 -8.38
N GLU A 184 -1.52 -3.28 -7.45
CA GLU A 184 -0.57 -2.25 -7.01
C GLU A 184 0.30 -1.76 -8.18
N ASP A 185 0.85 -2.69 -8.95
CA ASP A 185 1.64 -2.39 -10.15
C ASP A 185 0.81 -1.60 -11.17
N ILE A 186 -0.45 -1.97 -11.41
CA ILE A 186 -1.35 -1.22 -12.31
C ILE A 186 -1.64 0.17 -11.75
N THR A 187 -1.86 0.32 -10.45
CA THR A 187 -2.03 1.66 -9.87
C THR A 187 -0.78 2.51 -10.04
N GLY A 188 0.41 1.94 -9.80
CA GLY A 188 1.69 2.62 -10.00
C GLY A 188 1.95 2.99 -11.46
N ILE A 189 1.58 2.12 -12.42
CA ILE A 189 1.64 2.46 -13.85
C ILE A 189 0.73 3.65 -14.16
N GLY A 190 -0.49 3.69 -13.60
CA GLY A 190 -1.42 4.80 -13.78
C GLY A 190 -0.86 6.13 -13.30
N GLU A 191 -0.29 6.16 -12.09
CA GLU A 191 0.35 7.35 -11.51
C GLU A 191 1.55 7.80 -12.34
N ASN A 192 2.40 6.86 -12.77
CA ASN A 192 3.56 7.15 -13.62
C ASN A 192 3.15 7.75 -14.98
N LEU A 193 2.07 7.26 -15.59
CA LEU A 193 1.55 7.81 -16.85
C LEU A 193 1.00 9.22 -16.66
N GLU A 194 0.31 9.50 -15.55
CA GLU A 194 -0.17 10.85 -15.22
C GLU A 194 1.01 11.81 -15.01
N HIS A 195 2.02 11.40 -14.25
CA HIS A 195 3.24 12.18 -14.06
C HIS A 195 4.00 12.44 -15.37
N ALA A 196 4.08 11.44 -16.26
CA ALA A 196 4.71 11.58 -17.56
C ALA A 196 3.94 12.58 -18.44
N ARG A 197 2.60 12.52 -18.43
CA ARG A 197 1.73 13.46 -19.16
C ARG A 197 1.93 14.90 -18.68
N ASP A 198 1.92 15.11 -17.37
CA ASP A 198 2.14 16.44 -16.77
C ASP A 198 3.52 16.99 -17.09
N SER A 199 4.53 16.13 -17.04
CA SER A 199 5.91 16.49 -17.41
C SER A 199 6.02 16.88 -18.88
N LEU A 200 5.40 16.12 -19.79
CA LEU A 200 5.37 16.42 -21.23
C LEU A 200 4.68 17.77 -21.49
N LEU A 201 3.57 18.02 -20.80
CA LEU A 201 2.83 19.28 -20.90
C LEU A 201 3.67 20.47 -20.39
N MET A 202 4.39 20.29 -19.28
CA MET A 202 5.34 21.27 -18.76
C MET A 202 6.49 21.55 -19.74
N ILE A 203 7.04 20.51 -20.36
CA ILE A 203 8.09 20.66 -21.38
C ILE A 203 7.55 21.40 -22.60
N LYS A 204 6.34 21.07 -23.08
CA LYS A 204 5.70 21.80 -24.20
C LYS A 204 5.51 23.28 -23.90
N ARG A 205 5.02 23.62 -22.70
CA ARG A 205 4.89 25.02 -22.26
C ARG A 205 6.23 25.73 -22.23
N ARG A 206 7.29 25.07 -21.74
CA ARG A 206 8.66 25.59 -21.77
C ARG A 206 9.18 25.83 -23.18
N LEU A 207 8.86 24.97 -24.14
CA LEU A 207 9.30 25.11 -25.54
C LEU A 207 8.54 26.20 -26.30
N GLN A 208 7.33 26.52 -25.86
CA GLN A 208 6.53 27.60 -26.41
C GLN A 208 6.86 28.97 -25.80
N SER A 209 7.60 29.02 -24.68
CA SER A 209 8.00 30.28 -24.05
C SER A 209 9.02 31.04 -24.92
N ALA A 210 9.03 32.36 -24.77
CA ALA A 210 9.89 33.25 -25.55
C ALA A 210 11.40 33.04 -25.28
N SER A 211 11.77 32.50 -24.12
CA SER A 211 13.16 32.40 -23.62
C SER A 211 13.92 31.17 -24.15
N LYS A 212 13.92 30.97 -25.47
CA LYS A 212 14.54 29.83 -26.17
C LYS A 212 15.99 29.52 -25.76
N ILE A 213 16.80 30.57 -25.62
CA ILE A 213 18.23 30.47 -25.27
C ILE A 213 18.40 30.08 -23.79
N GLY A 214 17.48 30.49 -22.93
CA GLY A 214 17.50 30.22 -21.49
C GLY A 214 17.29 28.74 -21.13
N LEU A 215 16.75 27.94 -22.05
CA LEU A 215 16.57 26.50 -21.87
C LEU A 215 17.89 25.72 -21.91
N PHE A 216 18.94 26.30 -22.48
CA PHE A 216 20.24 25.66 -22.63
C PHE A 216 21.28 26.39 -21.78
N PRO A 217 21.75 25.81 -20.66
CA PRO A 217 22.62 26.50 -19.70
C PRO A 217 23.89 27.10 -20.33
N LEU A 218 24.52 26.39 -21.27
CA LEU A 218 25.71 26.86 -21.97
C LEU A 218 25.41 28.05 -22.90
N LEU A 219 24.24 28.07 -23.56
CA LEU A 219 23.84 29.19 -24.41
C LEU A 219 23.40 30.39 -23.57
N ALA A 220 22.78 30.13 -22.41
CA ALA A 220 22.44 31.16 -21.45
C ALA A 220 23.69 31.87 -20.89
N ASP A 221 24.74 31.12 -20.51
CA ASP A 221 26.00 31.70 -20.00
C ASP A 221 26.76 32.49 -21.07
N THR A 222 26.80 32.00 -22.30
CA THR A 222 27.38 32.78 -23.41
C THR A 222 26.56 34.04 -23.68
N ARG A 223 25.22 33.97 -23.60
CA ARG A 223 24.35 35.13 -23.76
C ARG A 223 24.53 36.17 -22.65
N THR A 224 24.68 35.78 -21.39
CA THR A 224 24.95 36.74 -20.30
C THR A 224 26.31 37.43 -20.47
N LYS A 225 27.34 36.70 -20.91
CA LYS A 225 28.66 37.26 -21.24
C LYS A 225 28.58 38.24 -22.41
N THR A 226 27.87 37.91 -23.49
CA THR A 226 27.68 38.86 -24.60
C THR A 226 26.99 40.13 -24.16
N TYR A 227 25.96 40.02 -23.31
CA TYR A 227 25.26 41.15 -22.75
C TYR A 227 26.19 42.07 -21.93
N GLU A 228 27.07 41.51 -21.11
CA GLU A 228 28.08 42.28 -20.36
C GLU A 228 29.05 43.00 -21.31
N MET A 229 29.53 42.31 -22.35
CA MET A 229 30.44 42.90 -23.34
C MET A 229 29.76 44.00 -24.16
N GLU A 230 28.50 43.82 -24.55
CA GLU A 230 27.69 44.82 -25.25
C GLU A 230 27.58 46.11 -24.42
N LEU A 231 27.37 45.97 -23.11
CA LEU A 231 27.21 47.10 -22.20
C LEU A 231 28.54 47.82 -21.93
N LYS A 232 29.62 47.08 -21.66
CA LYS A 232 30.97 47.66 -21.53
C LYS A 232 31.38 48.41 -22.80
N ASN A 233 31.08 47.86 -23.98
CA ASN A 233 31.38 48.52 -25.25
C ASN A 233 30.62 49.85 -25.38
N VAL A 234 29.34 49.86 -25.03
CA VAL A 234 28.51 51.07 -25.01
C VAL A 234 29.01 52.10 -23.99
N GLU A 235 29.40 51.68 -22.79
CA GLU A 235 29.99 52.56 -21.77
C GLU A 235 31.30 53.17 -22.23
N THR A 236 32.20 52.37 -22.83
CA THR A 236 33.48 52.88 -23.35
C THR A 236 33.28 53.96 -24.42
N ARG A 237 32.31 53.80 -25.33
CA ARG A 237 31.97 54.83 -26.31
C ARG A 237 31.43 56.10 -25.66
N ALA A 238 30.60 55.97 -24.63
CA ALA A 238 30.10 57.12 -23.88
C ALA A 238 31.23 57.89 -23.17
N GLU A 239 32.20 57.17 -22.59
CA GLU A 239 33.39 57.80 -22.00
C GLU A 239 34.28 58.48 -23.06
N LEU A 240 34.46 57.87 -24.24
CA LEU A 240 35.18 58.50 -25.35
C LEU A 240 34.52 59.83 -25.77
N LEU A 241 33.19 59.89 -25.86
CA LEU A 241 32.47 61.14 -26.16
C LEU A 241 32.65 62.21 -25.08
N LYS A 242 32.72 61.83 -23.80
CA LYS A 242 33.03 62.78 -22.70
C LYS A 242 34.43 63.36 -22.85
N VAL A 243 35.42 62.52 -23.20
CA VAL A 243 36.79 62.98 -23.48
C VAL A 243 36.82 63.92 -24.68
N ALA A 244 36.09 63.60 -25.75
CA ALA A 244 35.96 64.46 -26.92
C ALA A 244 35.41 65.83 -26.57
N ARG A 245 34.37 65.87 -25.75
CA ARG A 245 33.77 67.12 -25.26
C ARG A 245 34.76 67.95 -24.44
N ALA A 246 35.48 67.31 -23.51
CA ALA A 246 36.42 68.02 -22.65
C ALA A 246 37.57 68.67 -23.44
N GLN A 247 38.05 68.01 -24.50
CA GLN A 247 39.18 68.48 -25.29
C GLN A 247 38.80 69.39 -26.46
N PHE A 248 37.66 69.13 -27.13
CA PHE A 248 37.32 69.78 -28.40
C PHE A 248 36.18 70.80 -28.30
N ALA A 249 35.59 71.02 -27.12
CA ALA A 249 34.49 71.99 -26.92
C ALA A 249 34.80 73.41 -27.42
N ARG A 250 36.08 73.81 -27.44
CA ARG A 250 36.53 75.14 -27.89
C ARG A 250 36.35 75.39 -29.39
N HIS A 251 36.23 74.34 -30.20
CA HIS A 251 36.19 74.42 -31.67
C HIS A 251 34.77 74.30 -32.25
N VAL A 252 33.74 74.18 -31.40
CA VAL A 252 32.34 74.06 -31.79
C VAL A 252 31.72 75.46 -31.94
N THR A 253 31.38 75.89 -33.16
CA THR A 253 30.80 77.22 -33.43
C THR A 253 29.62 77.19 -34.40
N GLY A 254 28.61 78.03 -34.14
CA GLY A 254 27.48 78.25 -35.06
C GLY A 254 26.49 77.09 -35.14
N THR A 255 26.14 76.68 -36.36
CA THR A 255 25.13 75.63 -36.64
C THR A 255 25.51 74.26 -36.07
N THR A 256 26.81 73.92 -36.02
CA THR A 256 27.28 72.66 -35.43
C THR A 256 27.04 72.58 -33.92
N ALA A 257 27.03 73.71 -33.22
CA ALA A 257 26.69 73.76 -31.79
C ALA A 257 25.22 73.41 -31.54
N THR A 258 24.31 73.82 -32.44
CA THR A 258 22.88 73.50 -32.33
C THR A 258 22.60 72.03 -32.63
N GLN A 259 23.28 71.46 -33.63
CA GLN A 259 23.18 70.04 -33.97
C GLN A 259 23.77 69.14 -32.89
N LEU A 260 24.90 69.54 -32.29
CA LEU A 260 25.52 68.83 -31.18
C LEU A 260 24.62 68.83 -29.94
N LYS A 261 24.04 69.98 -29.56
CA LYS A 261 23.10 70.05 -28.42
C LYS A 261 21.90 69.12 -28.58
N LYS A 262 21.31 69.06 -29.79
CA LYS A 262 20.19 68.16 -30.07
C LYS A 262 20.60 66.67 -29.95
N ALA A 263 21.75 66.29 -30.52
CA ALA A 263 22.28 64.94 -30.39
C ALA A 263 22.63 64.57 -28.94
N GLU A 264 23.16 65.53 -28.18
CA GLU A 264 23.46 65.36 -26.75
C GLU A 264 22.19 65.15 -25.92
N GLU A 265 21.12 65.92 -26.17
CA GLU A 265 19.84 65.76 -25.47
C GLU A 265 19.22 64.39 -25.73
N ASP A 266 19.26 63.91 -26.98
CA ASP A 266 18.74 62.61 -27.36
C ASP A 266 19.56 61.47 -26.75
N ARG A 267 20.89 61.60 -26.70
CA ARG A 267 21.77 60.66 -25.98
C ARG A 267 21.50 60.67 -24.47
N GLN A 268 21.37 61.84 -23.84
CA GLN A 268 21.17 61.97 -22.39
C GLN A 268 19.84 61.38 -21.90
N LYS A 269 18.77 61.46 -22.71
CA LYS A 269 17.50 60.80 -22.40
C LYS A 269 17.70 59.29 -22.27
N LEU A 270 18.32 58.68 -23.27
CA LEU A 270 18.60 57.24 -23.33
C LEU A 270 19.67 56.80 -22.32
N GLU A 271 20.60 57.68 -21.95
CA GLU A 271 21.64 57.40 -20.94
C GLU A 271 21.03 57.11 -19.55
N LYS A 272 19.90 57.76 -19.21
CA LYS A 272 19.20 57.49 -17.94
C LYS A 272 18.68 56.05 -17.90
N ASP A 273 18.11 55.59 -19.01
CA ASP A 273 17.57 54.23 -19.11
C ASP A 273 18.69 53.19 -19.08
N VAL A 274 19.78 53.40 -19.83
CA VAL A 274 20.95 52.50 -19.83
C VAL A 274 21.62 52.42 -18.46
N LYS A 275 21.64 53.50 -17.67
CA LYS A 275 22.24 53.48 -16.31
C LYS A 275 21.50 52.57 -15.33
N THR A 276 20.21 52.29 -15.55
CA THR A 276 19.40 51.40 -14.70
C THR A 276 19.62 49.91 -15.01
N MET A 277 20.30 49.60 -16.12
CA MET A 277 20.56 48.23 -16.55
C MET A 277 21.68 47.57 -15.73
N PRO A 278 21.62 46.25 -15.49
CA PRO A 278 22.66 45.51 -14.77
C PRO A 278 23.98 45.54 -15.56
N ARG A 279 25.09 45.86 -14.88
CA ARG A 279 26.42 46.08 -15.49
C ARG A 279 27.36 44.89 -15.48
N SER A 280 27.06 43.90 -14.63
CA SER A 280 27.85 42.70 -14.43
C SER A 280 26.99 41.45 -14.58
N THR A 281 27.62 40.33 -14.96
CA THR A 281 27.03 38.99 -14.95
C THR A 281 26.37 38.67 -13.61
N ASP A 282 27.02 39.00 -12.50
CA ASP A 282 26.49 38.75 -11.14
C ASP A 282 25.24 39.59 -10.86
N SER A 283 25.21 40.85 -11.30
CA SER A 283 24.04 41.72 -11.13
C SER A 283 22.84 41.26 -11.95
N LEU A 284 23.08 40.72 -13.14
CA LEU A 284 22.04 40.12 -13.98
C LEU A 284 21.53 38.80 -13.39
N ALA A 285 22.44 37.95 -12.91
CA ALA A 285 22.10 36.70 -12.25
C ALA A 285 21.26 36.94 -10.99
N ASN A 286 21.66 37.90 -10.15
CA ASN A 286 20.90 38.28 -8.96
C ASN A 286 19.50 38.81 -9.31
N ARG A 287 19.38 39.64 -10.35
CA ARG A 287 18.08 40.13 -10.83
C ARG A 287 17.16 38.98 -11.26
N LEU A 288 17.68 38.05 -12.06
CA LEU A 288 16.93 36.88 -12.52
C LEU A 288 16.54 35.97 -11.34
N ALA A 289 17.44 35.76 -10.39
CA ALA A 289 17.19 34.98 -9.17
C ALA A 289 16.11 35.62 -8.29
N SER A 290 16.16 36.94 -8.07
CA SER A 290 15.13 37.66 -7.32
C SER A 290 13.76 37.57 -7.99
N ARG A 291 13.70 37.67 -9.32
CA ARG A 291 12.44 37.50 -10.06
C ARG A 291 11.88 36.08 -9.93
N ARG A 292 12.72 35.06 -10.12
CA ARG A 292 12.33 33.66 -9.96
C ARG A 292 11.80 33.40 -8.56
N LYS A 293 12.47 33.92 -7.53
CA LYS A 293 12.03 33.79 -6.14
C LYS A 293 10.62 34.33 -5.90
N VAL A 294 10.25 35.47 -6.49
CA VAL A 294 8.89 36.02 -6.39
C VAL A 294 7.85 35.08 -7.01
N PHE A 295 8.18 34.42 -8.12
CA PHE A 295 7.31 33.43 -8.73
C PHE A 295 7.23 32.16 -7.87
N ASP A 296 8.35 31.67 -7.35
CA ASP A 296 8.40 30.48 -6.49
C ASP A 296 7.56 30.69 -5.21
N GLU A 297 7.65 31.86 -4.58
CA GLU A 297 6.82 32.24 -3.43
C GLU A 297 5.33 32.24 -3.79
N LYS A 298 4.95 32.75 -4.97
CA LYS A 298 3.57 32.73 -5.47
C LYS A 298 3.09 31.31 -5.79
N ILE A 299 3.94 30.45 -6.38
CA ILE A 299 3.61 29.05 -6.67
C ILE A 299 3.36 28.31 -5.36
N LEU A 300 4.24 28.48 -4.36
CA LEU A 300 4.08 27.87 -3.04
C LEU A 300 2.77 28.30 -2.37
N ALA A 301 2.42 29.59 -2.45
CA ALA A 301 1.17 30.10 -1.90
C ALA A 301 -0.07 29.46 -2.56
N VAL A 302 -0.04 29.28 -3.89
CA VAL A 302 -1.13 28.62 -4.62
C VAL A 302 -1.17 27.11 -4.36
N ASP A 303 -0.01 26.45 -4.23
CA ASP A 303 0.05 25.03 -3.89
C ASP A 303 -0.50 24.75 -2.50
N ASN A 304 -0.26 25.64 -1.53
CA ASN A 304 -0.88 25.56 -0.21
C ASN A 304 -2.40 25.75 -0.29
N LEU A 305 -2.89 26.72 -1.07
CA LEU A 305 -4.32 26.91 -1.29
C LEU A 305 -4.99 25.68 -1.93
N ILE A 306 -4.33 25.05 -2.93
CA ILE A 306 -4.84 23.82 -3.55
C ILE A 306 -4.93 22.69 -2.53
N LYS A 307 -3.91 22.53 -1.68
CA LYS A 307 -3.93 21.50 -0.61
C LYS A 307 -5.04 21.76 0.39
N ASP A 308 -5.25 23.01 0.80
CA ASP A 308 -6.33 23.38 1.72
C ASP A 308 -7.70 23.07 1.10
N LEU A 309 -7.93 23.46 -0.16
CA LEU A 309 -9.16 23.16 -0.90
C LEU A 309 -9.39 21.65 -1.09
N GLN A 310 -8.35 20.87 -1.38
CA GLN A 310 -8.45 19.40 -1.43
C GLN A 310 -8.81 18.80 -0.07
N GLY A 311 -8.25 19.35 1.02
CA GLY A 311 -8.64 18.99 2.38
C GLY A 311 -10.12 19.25 2.65
N TYR A 312 -10.62 20.43 2.28
CA TYR A 312 -12.05 20.76 2.39
C TYR A 312 -12.93 19.86 1.53
N GLN A 313 -12.52 19.56 0.30
CA GLN A 313 -13.26 18.64 -0.59
C GLN A 313 -13.42 17.25 0.06
N GLN A 314 -12.37 16.72 0.70
CA GLN A 314 -12.46 15.44 1.39
C GLN A 314 -13.38 15.49 2.62
N LEU A 315 -13.36 16.57 3.38
CA LEU A 315 -14.27 16.76 4.52
C LEU A 315 -15.73 16.78 4.06
N VAL A 316 -16.05 17.57 3.03
CA VAL A 316 -17.40 17.69 2.45
C VAL A 316 -17.86 16.35 1.86
N SER A 317 -16.99 15.65 1.14
CA SER A 317 -17.27 14.32 0.58
C SER A 317 -17.57 13.29 1.68
N GLY A 318 -16.76 13.30 2.75
CA GLY A 318 -16.97 12.43 3.91
C GLY A 318 -18.28 12.72 4.65
N MET A 319 -18.65 14.01 4.78
CA MET A 319 -19.95 14.42 5.31
C MET A 319 -21.09 13.93 4.41
N PHE A 320 -20.98 14.14 3.10
CA PHE A 320 -21.99 13.72 2.12
C PHE A 320 -22.25 12.20 2.18
N GLU A 321 -21.19 11.39 2.22
CA GLU A 321 -21.31 9.94 2.38
C GLU A 321 -21.94 9.52 3.71
N TYR A 322 -21.58 10.20 4.81
CA TYR A 322 -22.17 9.95 6.12
C TYR A 322 -23.68 10.21 6.12
N TYR A 323 -24.12 11.31 5.51
CA TYR A 323 -25.53 11.66 5.40
C TYR A 323 -26.30 10.74 4.46
N LYS A 324 -25.70 10.30 3.36
CA LYS A 324 -26.31 9.35 2.41
C LYS A 324 -26.60 7.97 3.04
N LYS A 325 -25.87 7.59 4.09
CA LYS A 325 -26.03 6.31 4.82
C LYS A 325 -27.12 6.34 5.91
N GLN A 326 -27.77 7.47 6.18
CA GLN A 326 -28.86 7.53 7.19
C GLN A 326 -30.19 6.98 6.66
N LYS A 327 -31.08 6.58 7.59
CA LYS A 327 -32.44 6.07 7.26
C LYS A 327 -33.22 7.09 6.40
N PRO A 328 -34.09 6.63 5.47
CA PRO A 328 -34.77 7.48 4.48
C PRO A 328 -35.65 8.60 5.09
N GLU A 329 -36.15 8.42 6.31
CA GLU A 329 -36.91 9.47 7.03
C GLU A 329 -36.02 10.64 7.49
N ARG A 330 -34.81 10.36 7.98
CA ARG A 330 -33.83 11.40 8.32
C ARG A 330 -33.23 12.03 7.07
N GLN A 331 -33.11 11.26 6.00
CA GLN A 331 -32.61 11.75 4.71
C GLN A 331 -33.52 12.84 4.11
N LYS A 332 -34.86 12.71 4.26
CA LYS A 332 -35.82 13.75 3.88
C LYS A 332 -35.72 15.02 4.74
N GLN A 333 -35.39 14.90 6.03
CA GLN A 333 -35.19 16.04 6.92
C GLN A 333 -33.86 16.77 6.66
N LEU A 334 -32.85 16.05 6.19
CA LEU A 334 -31.50 16.55 5.89
C LEU A 334 -31.32 16.93 4.41
N ALA A 335 -32.36 16.82 3.58
CA ALA A 335 -32.34 17.20 2.18
C ALA A 335 -31.81 18.63 1.91
N PRO A 336 -32.22 19.69 2.65
CA PRO A 336 -31.67 21.04 2.43
C PRO A 336 -30.18 21.13 2.80
N MET A 337 -29.71 20.33 3.75
CA MET A 337 -28.31 20.28 4.17
C MET A 337 -27.43 19.49 3.17
N LEU A 338 -28.00 18.46 2.52
CA LEU A 338 -27.36 17.76 1.41
C LEU A 338 -27.22 18.66 0.18
N GLU A 339 -28.23 19.49 -0.10
CA GLU A 339 -28.19 20.49 -1.19
C GLU A 339 -27.13 21.55 -0.94
N GLN A 340 -27.03 22.07 0.30
CA GLN A 340 -25.95 22.97 0.71
C GLN A 340 -24.56 22.34 0.59
N LEU A 341 -24.37 21.09 1.04
CA LEU A 341 -23.08 20.40 0.89
C LEU A 341 -22.72 20.15 -0.57
N GLN A 342 -23.72 19.92 -1.42
CA GLN A 342 -23.51 19.77 -2.86
C GLN A 342 -23.13 21.10 -3.51
N GLU A 343 -23.75 22.21 -3.12
CA GLU A 343 -23.39 23.56 -3.53
C GLU A 343 -21.95 23.91 -3.09
N GLU A 344 -21.62 23.70 -1.80
CA GLU A 344 -20.25 23.88 -1.28
C GLU A 344 -19.23 23.00 -2.02
N SER A 345 -19.58 21.75 -2.35
CA SER A 345 -18.69 20.88 -3.14
C SER A 345 -18.41 21.45 -4.54
N SER A 346 -19.43 22.00 -5.19
CA SER A 346 -19.29 22.62 -6.51
C SER A 346 -18.49 23.93 -6.47
N GLU A 347 -18.63 24.71 -5.41
CA GLU A 347 -17.82 25.92 -5.19
C GLU A 347 -16.34 25.58 -4.94
N ILE A 348 -16.07 24.53 -4.15
CA ILE A 348 -14.71 24.03 -3.91
C ILE A 348 -14.09 23.52 -5.23
N GLU A 349 -14.84 22.79 -6.04
CA GLU A 349 -14.37 22.33 -7.36
C GLU A 349 -14.05 23.50 -8.30
N ALA A 350 -14.94 24.49 -8.39
CA ALA A 350 -14.70 25.70 -9.17
C ALA A 350 -13.47 26.48 -8.64
N GLY A 351 -13.30 26.54 -7.32
CA GLY A 351 -12.13 27.12 -6.66
C GLY A 351 -10.83 26.38 -6.99
N LEU A 352 -10.85 25.04 -7.01
CA LEU A 352 -9.72 24.19 -7.40
C LEU A 352 -9.34 24.41 -8.87
N GLU A 353 -10.32 24.48 -9.77
CA GLU A 353 -10.06 24.79 -11.18
C GLU A 353 -9.45 26.18 -11.36
N MET A 354 -9.99 27.18 -10.68
CA MET A 354 -9.43 28.54 -10.68
C MET A 354 -8.00 28.55 -10.14
N ALA A 355 -7.73 27.92 -9.00
CA ALA A 355 -6.40 27.85 -8.40
C ALA A 355 -5.40 27.13 -9.31
N ARG A 356 -5.80 26.01 -9.94
CA ARG A 356 -4.98 25.31 -10.95
C ARG A 356 -4.70 26.19 -12.18
N SER A 357 -5.68 26.96 -12.64
CA SER A 357 -5.51 27.89 -13.76
C SER A 357 -4.55 29.02 -13.43
N VAL A 358 -4.63 29.57 -12.21
CA VAL A 358 -3.73 30.61 -11.71
C VAL A 358 -2.32 30.06 -11.56
N ARG A 359 -2.17 28.86 -10.98
CA ARG A 359 -0.90 28.14 -10.92
C ARG A 359 -0.28 27.98 -12.30
N ALA A 360 -1.05 27.53 -13.29
CA ALA A 360 -0.58 27.39 -14.67
C ALA A 360 -0.09 28.73 -15.25
N LYS A 361 -0.85 29.82 -15.07
CA LYS A 361 -0.45 31.18 -15.53
C LYS A 361 0.81 31.69 -14.84
N ILE A 362 0.95 31.48 -13.53
CA ILE A 362 2.15 31.87 -12.77
C ILE A 362 3.36 31.05 -13.23
N MET A 363 3.15 29.76 -13.47
CA MET A 363 4.19 28.87 -13.99
C MET A 363 4.61 29.33 -15.39
N ASP A 364 3.67 29.60 -16.30
CA ASP A 364 3.97 30.13 -17.64
C ASP A 364 4.76 31.45 -17.56
N ALA A 365 4.35 32.36 -16.67
CA ALA A 365 5.06 33.62 -16.43
C ALA A 365 6.48 33.41 -15.83
N SER A 366 6.66 32.41 -14.98
CA SER A 366 7.98 32.03 -14.43
C SER A 366 8.90 31.44 -15.51
N LEU A 367 8.34 30.68 -16.46
CA LEU A 367 9.09 30.12 -17.59
C LEU A 367 9.54 31.19 -18.58
N THR A 368 8.83 32.31 -18.63
CA THR A 368 9.28 33.53 -19.32
C THR A 368 10.25 34.37 -18.49
N VAL A 369 10.92 33.81 -17.47
CA VAL A 369 12.02 34.45 -16.75
C VAL A 369 13.38 33.84 -17.12
N GLY A 370 14.11 34.51 -18.00
CA GLY A 370 15.35 34.05 -18.60
C GLY A 370 16.18 35.15 -19.29
N VAL A 371 17.25 34.70 -19.95
CA VAL A 371 18.26 35.59 -20.55
C VAL A 371 17.77 36.27 -21.85
N ASP A 372 16.56 35.95 -22.31
CA ASP A 372 15.96 36.48 -23.55
C ASP A 372 14.48 36.81 -23.37
N ASP A 373 14.12 37.36 -22.21
CA ASP A 373 12.74 37.81 -21.94
C ASP A 373 12.40 39.11 -22.65
N ALA A 374 11.11 39.46 -22.66
CA ALA A 374 10.60 40.73 -23.17
C ALA A 374 11.33 41.96 -22.58
N ASP A 375 11.72 41.90 -21.30
CA ASP A 375 12.51 42.95 -20.65
C ASP A 375 13.92 43.06 -21.27
N MET A 376 14.58 41.93 -21.52
CA MET A 376 15.92 41.90 -22.14
C MET A 376 15.87 42.36 -23.60
N GLU A 377 14.79 42.04 -24.33
CA GLU A 377 14.54 42.58 -25.67
C GLU A 377 14.31 44.09 -25.65
N ALA A 378 13.52 44.60 -24.70
CA ALA A 378 13.31 46.03 -24.52
C ALA A 378 14.63 46.75 -24.20
N GLU A 379 15.44 46.20 -23.29
CA GLU A 379 16.79 46.71 -22.99
C GLU A 379 17.69 46.68 -24.23
N ARG A 380 17.62 45.62 -25.06
CA ARG A 380 18.35 45.52 -26.33
C ARG A 380 17.95 46.62 -27.30
N ARG A 381 16.66 46.93 -27.42
CA ARG A 381 16.15 48.03 -28.26
C ARG A 381 16.67 49.38 -27.78
N VAL A 382 16.63 49.63 -26.47
CA VAL A 382 17.17 50.86 -25.85
C VAL A 382 18.68 50.97 -26.10
N ARG A 383 19.45 49.89 -25.94
CA ARG A 383 20.89 49.87 -26.27
C ARG A 383 21.16 50.18 -27.73
N THR A 384 20.35 49.63 -28.65
CA THR A 384 20.49 49.88 -30.10
C THR A 384 20.21 51.34 -30.44
N GLN A 385 19.14 51.91 -29.87
CA GLN A 385 18.83 53.34 -30.02
C GLN A 385 19.94 54.21 -29.44
N TYR A 386 20.47 53.86 -28.27
CA TYR A 386 21.57 54.59 -27.64
C TYR A 386 22.87 54.53 -28.46
N ARG A 387 23.20 53.36 -29.04
CA ARG A 387 24.32 53.22 -29.99
C ARG A 387 24.14 54.14 -31.20
N SER A 388 22.94 54.21 -31.77
CA SER A 388 22.66 55.09 -32.90
C SER A 388 22.79 56.58 -32.54
N ALA A 389 22.39 56.96 -31.33
CA ALA A 389 22.55 58.33 -30.81
C ALA A 389 24.02 58.69 -30.60
N ILE A 390 24.83 57.77 -30.04
CA ILE A 390 26.28 57.94 -29.91
C ILE A 390 26.94 58.12 -31.28
N ALA A 391 26.56 57.31 -32.27
CA ALA A 391 27.10 57.42 -33.63
C ALA A 391 26.73 58.76 -34.29
N ALA A 392 25.50 59.25 -34.09
CA ALA A 392 25.07 60.55 -34.57
C ALA A 392 25.84 61.70 -33.91
N GLU A 393 26.07 61.65 -32.60
CA GLU A 393 26.88 62.63 -31.87
C GLU A 393 28.34 62.63 -32.37
N PHE A 394 28.92 61.44 -32.55
CA PHE A 394 30.29 61.29 -33.05
C PHE A 394 30.45 61.80 -34.50
N ALA A 395 29.45 61.61 -35.36
CA ALA A 395 29.46 62.14 -36.72
C ALA A 395 29.57 63.68 -36.72
N VAL A 396 28.88 64.36 -35.80
CA VAL A 396 28.99 65.81 -35.63
C VAL A 396 30.40 66.20 -35.17
N TRP A 397 30.99 65.47 -34.21
CA TRP A 397 32.38 65.68 -33.80
C TRP A 397 33.38 65.48 -34.95
N SER A 398 33.17 64.49 -35.81
CA SER A 398 34.04 64.23 -36.97
C SER A 398 34.05 65.35 -38.01
N SER A 399 32.96 66.12 -38.13
CA SER A 399 32.89 67.29 -39.01
C SER A 399 33.82 68.44 -38.58
N ILE A 400 34.26 68.44 -37.30
CA ILE A 400 35.16 69.45 -36.72
C ILE A 400 36.64 69.10 -37.01
N ARG A 401 36.90 67.87 -37.50
CA ARG A 401 38.04 67.42 -38.33
C ARG A 401 39.09 68.49 -38.66
N GLY A 402 38.72 69.32 -39.63
CA GLY A 402 39.61 70.28 -40.28
C GLY A 402 39.88 71.57 -39.49
N ARG A 403 39.30 71.75 -38.30
CA ARG A 403 39.45 72.96 -37.46
C ARG A 403 40.36 72.75 -36.24
N LEU A 404 40.93 71.55 -36.09
CA LEU A 404 41.77 71.12 -34.97
C LEU A 404 43.26 71.44 -35.22
N SER A 405 44.05 71.61 -34.17
CA SER A 405 45.51 71.71 -34.29
C SER A 405 46.17 70.35 -34.61
N SER A 406 47.43 70.33 -35.07
CA SER A 406 48.12 69.08 -35.42
C SER A 406 48.23 68.07 -34.27
N ALA A 407 48.41 68.53 -33.03
CA ALA A 407 48.44 67.69 -31.84
C ALA A 407 47.05 67.11 -31.48
N GLU A 408 46.00 67.92 -31.63
CA GLU A 408 44.61 67.52 -31.40
C GLU A 408 44.08 66.58 -32.48
N MET A 409 44.53 66.73 -33.74
CA MET A 409 44.22 65.79 -34.83
C MET A 409 44.73 64.38 -34.54
N VAL A 410 45.94 64.23 -33.96
CA VAL A 410 46.48 62.90 -33.60
C VAL A 410 45.65 62.24 -32.50
N LEU A 411 45.17 63.01 -31.51
CA LEU A 411 44.28 62.50 -30.46
C LEU A 411 42.89 62.15 -31.03
N PHE A 412 42.36 62.98 -31.92
CA PHE A 412 41.11 62.74 -32.61
C PHE A 412 41.17 61.47 -33.48
N ASP A 413 42.26 61.27 -34.22
CA ASP A 413 42.46 60.08 -35.05
C ASP A 413 42.57 58.79 -34.21
N LYS A 414 43.20 58.85 -33.03
CA LYS A 414 43.18 57.75 -32.05
C LYS A 414 41.76 57.47 -31.52
N MET A 415 40.95 58.50 -31.30
CA MET A 415 39.57 58.32 -30.88
C MET A 415 38.72 57.69 -31.99
N VAL A 416 38.93 58.09 -33.25
CA VAL A 416 38.28 57.48 -34.42
C VAL A 416 38.63 55.99 -34.54
N THR A 417 39.90 55.60 -34.37
CA THR A 417 40.29 54.18 -34.44
C THR A 417 39.70 53.37 -33.28
N LEU A 418 39.62 53.93 -32.07
CA LEU A 418 38.94 53.30 -30.94
C LEU A 418 37.43 53.15 -31.18
N MET A 419 36.77 54.15 -31.77
CA MET A 419 35.35 54.09 -32.12
C MET A 419 35.09 53.02 -33.21
N GLN A 420 35.95 52.94 -34.23
CA GLN A 420 35.88 51.90 -35.26
C GLN A 420 36.11 50.49 -34.67
N SER A 421 37.05 50.35 -33.73
CA SER A 421 37.27 49.09 -33.02
C SER A 421 36.01 48.67 -32.24
N ALA A 422 35.38 49.61 -31.54
CA ALA A 422 34.10 49.37 -30.85
C ALA A 422 32.99 48.93 -31.82
N ASP A 423 32.90 49.51 -33.02
CA ASP A 423 31.95 49.09 -34.07
C ASP A 423 32.22 47.68 -34.58
N THR A 424 33.49 47.31 -34.77
CA THR A 424 33.84 45.93 -35.16
C THR A 424 33.50 44.92 -34.05
N MET A 425 33.64 45.31 -32.78
CA MET A 425 33.27 44.47 -31.64
C MET A 425 31.76 44.24 -31.60
N ASP A 426 30.94 45.27 -31.82
CA ASP A 426 29.48 45.12 -31.89
C ASP A 426 29.06 44.18 -33.01
N ARG A 427 29.62 44.32 -34.23
CA ARG A 427 29.30 43.40 -35.34
C ARG A 427 29.64 41.95 -35.00
N ARG A 428 30.76 41.71 -34.30
CA ARG A 428 31.13 40.35 -33.83
C ARG A 428 30.17 39.83 -32.76
N LEU A 429 29.72 40.69 -31.84
CA LEU A 429 28.73 40.33 -30.82
C LEU A 429 27.36 40.01 -31.46
N ASP A 430 26.93 40.80 -32.45
CA ASP A 430 25.68 40.58 -33.17
C ASP A 430 25.72 39.27 -34.00
N ASP A 431 26.83 38.97 -34.68
CA ASP A 431 27.04 37.70 -35.37
C ASP A 431 27.04 36.50 -34.40
N LEU A 432 27.70 36.63 -33.25
CA LEU A 432 27.70 35.59 -32.22
C LEU A 432 26.29 35.37 -31.66
N ASN A 433 25.53 36.44 -31.41
CA ASN A 433 24.14 36.37 -30.97
C ASN A 433 23.25 35.67 -32.01
N ALA A 434 23.41 35.97 -33.30
CA ALA A 434 22.67 35.32 -34.38
C ALA A 434 22.99 33.81 -34.44
N LYS A 435 24.26 33.43 -34.27
CA LYS A 435 24.69 32.02 -34.19
C LYS A 435 24.12 31.30 -32.97
N LEU A 436 24.11 31.95 -31.80
CA LEU A 436 23.50 31.39 -30.58
C LEU A 436 22.01 31.13 -30.78
N GLN A 437 21.30 32.04 -31.44
CA GLN A 437 19.88 31.89 -31.74
C GLN A 437 19.63 30.75 -32.73
N ALA A 438 20.40 30.66 -33.82
CA ALA A 438 20.29 29.57 -34.79
C ALA A 438 20.54 28.19 -34.16
N LEU A 439 21.55 28.08 -33.29
CA LEU A 439 21.86 26.83 -32.58
C LEU A 439 20.77 26.47 -31.56
N ALA A 440 20.19 27.44 -30.88
CA ALA A 440 19.03 27.23 -30.02
C ALA A 440 17.83 26.72 -30.82
N ASP A 441 17.52 27.33 -31.98
CA ASP A 441 16.42 26.91 -32.85
C ASP A 441 16.63 25.49 -33.42
N GLU A 442 17.85 25.12 -33.81
CA GLU A 442 18.18 23.76 -34.26
C GLU A 442 17.94 22.71 -33.15
N ARG A 443 18.42 22.98 -31.92
CA ARG A 443 18.21 22.08 -30.79
C ARG A 443 16.73 21.98 -30.42
N LEU A 444 15.99 23.09 -30.48
CA LEU A 444 14.55 23.11 -30.23
C LEU A 444 13.79 22.29 -31.27
N ALA A 445 14.22 22.30 -32.54
CA ALA A 445 13.61 21.46 -33.57
C ALA A 445 13.75 19.97 -33.26
N LYS A 446 14.96 19.53 -32.86
CA LYS A 446 15.23 18.13 -32.46
C LYS A 446 14.39 17.71 -31.25
N ILE A 447 14.34 18.55 -30.21
CA ILE A 447 13.54 18.27 -29.01
C ILE A 447 12.04 18.19 -29.35
N LYS A 448 11.54 19.05 -30.25
CA LYS A 448 10.13 18.98 -30.69
C LYS A 448 9.82 17.66 -31.38
N GLU A 449 10.70 17.18 -32.23
CA GLU A 449 10.56 15.89 -32.91
C GLU A 449 10.52 14.74 -31.89
N GLU A 450 11.46 14.69 -30.95
CA GLU A 450 11.48 13.70 -29.87
C GLU A 450 10.18 13.72 -29.04
N ILE A 451 9.67 14.91 -28.70
CA ILE A 451 8.42 15.04 -27.94
C ILE A 451 7.22 14.53 -28.73
N THR A 452 7.18 14.71 -30.04
CA THR A 452 6.07 14.16 -30.86
C THR A 452 6.07 12.63 -30.85
N VAL A 453 7.26 12.02 -30.86
CA VAL A 453 7.42 10.56 -30.72
C VAL A 453 6.99 10.11 -29.34
N GLU A 454 7.46 10.78 -28.28
CA GLU A 454 7.09 10.42 -26.90
C GLU A 454 5.60 10.63 -26.61
N GLU A 455 4.95 11.61 -27.22
CA GLU A 455 3.50 11.78 -27.13
C GLU A 455 2.74 10.61 -27.77
N ALA A 456 3.22 10.12 -28.92
CA ALA A 456 2.63 8.95 -29.56
C ALA A 456 2.83 7.69 -28.70
N ASN A 457 4.03 7.51 -28.13
CA ASN A 457 4.33 6.42 -27.19
C ASN A 457 3.43 6.49 -25.96
N LEU A 458 3.28 7.67 -25.34
CA LEU A 458 2.46 7.86 -24.15
C LEU A 458 0.99 7.50 -24.41
N LYS A 459 0.43 7.93 -25.56
CA LYS A 459 -0.93 7.53 -25.97
C LYS A 459 -1.05 6.02 -26.18
N ALA A 460 -0.04 5.39 -26.76
CA ALA A 460 -0.03 3.93 -26.92
C ALA A 460 0.01 3.21 -25.56
N TYR A 461 0.82 3.70 -24.61
CA TYR A 461 0.87 3.18 -23.24
C TYR A 461 -0.44 3.41 -22.47
N GLU A 462 -1.12 4.54 -22.66
CA GLU A 462 -2.45 4.79 -22.08
C GLU A 462 -3.48 3.76 -22.58
N VAL A 463 -3.48 3.43 -23.88
CA VAL A 463 -4.38 2.41 -24.43
C VAL A 463 -4.07 1.02 -23.85
N GLN A 464 -2.79 0.65 -23.78
CA GLN A 464 -2.37 -0.62 -23.17
C GLN A 464 -2.73 -0.69 -21.68
N TYR A 465 -2.52 0.41 -20.96
CA TYR A 465 -2.88 0.53 -19.55
C TYR A 465 -4.37 0.32 -19.32
N GLN A 466 -5.24 0.93 -20.13
CA GLN A 466 -6.69 0.71 -20.00
C GLN A 466 -7.07 -0.75 -20.25
N GLN A 467 -6.43 -1.41 -21.23
CA GLN A 467 -6.64 -2.83 -21.49
C GLN A 467 -6.20 -3.69 -20.29
N TYR A 468 -5.00 -3.48 -19.77
CA TYR A 468 -4.51 -4.22 -18.60
C TYR A 468 -5.34 -3.95 -17.35
N LYS A 469 -5.80 -2.72 -17.14
CA LYS A 469 -6.69 -2.36 -16.05
C LYS A 469 -8.02 -3.11 -16.11
N GLN A 470 -8.63 -3.21 -17.31
CA GLN A 470 -9.87 -3.96 -17.50
C GLN A 470 -9.67 -5.47 -17.30
N GLN A 471 -8.63 -6.04 -17.92
CA GLN A 471 -8.32 -7.47 -17.80
C GLN A 471 -7.99 -7.86 -16.35
N SER A 472 -7.16 -7.06 -15.68
CA SER A 472 -6.79 -7.28 -14.28
C SER A 472 -8.00 -7.12 -13.35
N GLY A 473 -8.86 -6.11 -13.58
CA GLY A 473 -10.08 -5.96 -12.81
C GLY A 473 -10.95 -7.21 -12.82
N GLN A 474 -11.21 -7.78 -14.00
CA GLN A 474 -11.98 -9.02 -14.15
C GLN A 474 -11.31 -10.23 -13.48
N ILE A 475 -9.99 -10.39 -13.66
CA ILE A 475 -9.24 -11.49 -13.07
C ILE A 475 -9.23 -11.38 -11.55
N ASN A 476 -9.03 -10.18 -11.00
CA ASN A 476 -8.94 -9.94 -9.56
C ASN A 476 -10.30 -10.12 -8.88
N GLU A 477 -11.40 -9.72 -9.53
CA GLU A 477 -12.76 -10.02 -9.09
C GLU A 477 -12.98 -11.53 -8.97
N LEU A 478 -12.59 -12.30 -9.99
CA LEU A 478 -12.72 -13.76 -9.99
C LEU A 478 -11.85 -14.43 -8.91
N ILE A 479 -10.59 -14.03 -8.79
CA ILE A 479 -9.66 -14.57 -7.78
C ILE A 479 -10.16 -14.26 -6.37
N THR A 480 -10.61 -13.02 -6.13
CA THR A 480 -11.10 -12.60 -4.82
C THR A 480 -12.40 -13.33 -4.47
N ALA A 481 -13.32 -13.46 -5.42
CA ALA A 481 -14.55 -14.23 -5.22
C ALA A 481 -14.26 -15.71 -4.92
N GLU A 482 -13.32 -16.33 -5.63
CA GLU A 482 -12.96 -17.73 -5.39
C GLU A 482 -12.24 -17.93 -4.05
N SER A 483 -11.31 -17.04 -3.69
CA SER A 483 -10.63 -17.06 -2.39
C SER A 483 -11.61 -16.92 -1.23
N ILE A 484 -12.55 -15.97 -1.32
CA ILE A 484 -13.61 -15.79 -0.32
C ILE A 484 -14.47 -17.07 -0.22
N ARG A 485 -14.83 -17.71 -1.34
CA ARG A 485 -15.59 -18.97 -1.33
C ARG A 485 -14.81 -20.12 -0.70
N GLN A 486 -13.51 -20.22 -0.95
CA GLN A 486 -12.67 -21.26 -0.36
C GLN A 486 -12.57 -21.10 1.16
N ILE A 487 -12.39 -19.88 1.63
CA ILE A 487 -12.31 -19.58 3.06
C ILE A 487 -13.70 -19.73 3.72
N ALA A 488 -14.77 -19.33 3.05
CA ALA A 488 -16.14 -19.57 3.52
C ALA A 488 -16.42 -21.08 3.69
N ARG A 489 -15.97 -21.91 2.73
CA ARG A 489 -16.05 -23.39 2.82
C ARG A 489 -15.23 -23.91 3.99
N HIS A 490 -13.99 -23.45 4.17
CA HIS A 490 -13.15 -23.86 5.30
C HIS A 490 -13.85 -23.64 6.66
N PHE A 491 -14.43 -22.46 6.89
CA PHE A 491 -15.16 -22.21 8.14
C PHE A 491 -16.48 -22.98 8.23
N HIS A 492 -17.14 -23.23 7.11
CA HIS A 492 -18.33 -24.09 7.07
C HIS A 492 -18.02 -25.51 7.52
N ASP A 493 -16.95 -26.10 6.97
CA ASP A 493 -16.51 -27.46 7.30
C ASP A 493 -16.17 -27.55 8.79
N VAL A 494 -15.47 -26.55 9.35
CA VAL A 494 -15.17 -26.50 10.79
C VAL A 494 -16.44 -26.47 11.66
N VAL A 495 -17.46 -25.73 11.25
CA VAL A 495 -18.74 -25.68 11.96
C VAL A 495 -19.46 -27.03 11.89
N VAL A 496 -19.52 -27.64 10.71
CA VAL A 496 -20.14 -28.96 10.50
C VAL A 496 -19.42 -30.03 11.31
N GLU A 497 -18.09 -30.06 11.31
CA GLU A 497 -17.28 -30.98 12.12
C GLU A 497 -17.49 -30.75 13.62
N SER A 498 -17.63 -29.49 14.05
CA SER A 498 -17.93 -29.17 15.45
C SER A 498 -19.31 -29.68 15.88
N ASP A 499 -20.33 -29.45 15.06
CA ASP A 499 -21.69 -29.92 15.32
C ASP A 499 -21.75 -31.46 15.35
N LEU A 500 -21.01 -32.12 14.44
CA LEU A 500 -20.85 -33.58 14.46
C LEU A 500 -20.16 -34.05 15.75
N GLY A 501 -19.10 -33.37 16.19
CA GLY A 501 -18.41 -33.65 17.45
C GLY A 501 -19.34 -33.58 18.68
N ILE A 502 -20.28 -32.64 18.72
CA ILE A 502 -21.31 -32.57 19.77
C ILE A 502 -22.20 -33.83 19.75
N VAL A 503 -22.61 -34.28 18.57
CA VAL A 503 -23.41 -35.51 18.42
C VAL A 503 -22.60 -36.73 18.88
N ASP A 504 -21.33 -36.81 18.51
CA ASP A 504 -20.43 -37.90 18.90
C ASP A 504 -20.24 -37.97 20.42
N VAL A 505 -20.05 -36.82 21.09
CA VAL A 505 -19.96 -36.74 22.56
C VAL A 505 -21.24 -37.23 23.23
N ASN A 506 -22.40 -36.82 22.72
CA ASN A 506 -23.69 -37.24 23.28
C ASN A 506 -23.91 -38.74 23.07
N TRP A 507 -23.50 -39.28 21.92
CA TRP A 507 -23.58 -40.69 21.62
C TRP A 507 -22.62 -41.53 22.48
N SER A 508 -21.37 -41.08 22.66
CA SER A 508 -20.38 -41.76 23.51
C SER A 508 -20.80 -41.77 24.98
N LEU A 509 -21.31 -40.65 25.50
CA LEU A 509 -21.85 -40.55 26.86
C LEU A 509 -23.04 -41.50 27.06
N ARG A 510 -23.96 -41.55 26.09
CA ARG A 510 -25.10 -42.46 26.10
C ARG A 510 -24.66 -43.93 26.03
N SER A 511 -23.63 -44.23 25.25
CA SER A 511 -23.08 -45.58 25.12
C SER A 511 -22.43 -46.03 26.43
N LYS A 512 -21.62 -45.18 27.07
CA LYS A 512 -20.99 -45.47 28.37
C LYS A 512 -22.01 -45.67 29.49
N THR A 513 -22.96 -44.75 29.63
CA THR A 513 -24.05 -44.87 30.62
C THR A 513 -24.92 -46.10 30.37
N ARG A 514 -25.17 -46.48 29.11
CA ARG A 514 -25.83 -47.75 28.78
C ARG A 514 -25.02 -48.96 29.23
N LEU A 515 -23.70 -48.98 28.97
CA LEU A 515 -22.83 -50.08 29.41
C LEU A 515 -22.74 -50.19 30.93
N GLU A 516 -22.72 -49.06 31.65
CA GLU A 516 -22.77 -49.03 33.12
C GLU A 516 -24.12 -49.54 33.64
N TRP A 517 -25.22 -49.11 33.02
CA TRP A 517 -26.56 -49.61 33.35
C TRP A 517 -26.69 -51.10 33.13
N ILE A 518 -26.19 -51.64 32.01
CA ILE A 518 -26.16 -53.09 31.74
C ILE A 518 -25.35 -53.80 32.83
N ARG A 519 -24.14 -53.32 33.14
CA ARG A 519 -23.29 -53.89 34.22
C ARG A 519 -23.99 -53.89 35.58
N LEU A 520 -24.63 -52.78 35.96
CA LEU A 520 -25.39 -52.66 37.20
C LEU A 520 -26.60 -53.60 37.23
N ASN A 521 -27.33 -53.71 36.12
CA ASN A 521 -28.50 -54.58 36.01
C ASN A 521 -28.10 -56.06 36.09
N ASP A 522 -27.01 -56.45 35.43
CA ASP A 522 -26.49 -57.82 35.51
C ASP A 522 -25.99 -58.15 36.92
N ARG A 523 -25.33 -57.20 37.61
CA ARG A 523 -24.96 -57.35 39.02
C ARG A 523 -26.18 -57.48 39.93
N ASN A 524 -27.22 -56.67 39.73
CA ASN A 524 -28.47 -56.77 40.49
C ASN A 524 -29.18 -58.11 40.26
N LYS A 525 -29.20 -58.63 39.02
CA LYS A 525 -29.72 -59.97 38.72
C LYS A 525 -28.93 -61.06 39.45
N GLN A 526 -27.60 -60.98 39.46
CA GLN A 526 -26.75 -61.91 40.21
C GLN A 526 -27.08 -61.89 41.70
N ILE A 527 -27.13 -60.71 42.33
CA ILE A 527 -27.49 -60.55 43.75
C ILE A 527 -28.90 -61.12 44.02
N THR A 528 -29.86 -60.85 43.14
CA THR A 528 -31.23 -61.36 43.29
C THR A 528 -31.28 -62.89 43.21
N ASN A 529 -30.50 -63.48 42.30
CA ASN A 529 -30.39 -64.93 42.18
C ASN A 529 -29.67 -65.55 43.38
N GLU A 530 -28.61 -64.93 43.89
CA GLU A 530 -27.94 -65.35 45.14
C GLU A 530 -28.90 -65.28 46.34
N MET A 531 -29.66 -64.19 46.47
CA MET A 531 -30.69 -64.06 47.51
C MET A 531 -31.76 -65.14 47.37
N LYS A 532 -32.27 -65.39 46.15
CA LYS A 532 -33.23 -66.48 45.91
C LYS A 532 -32.67 -67.85 46.25
N ASN A 533 -31.41 -68.11 45.94
CA ASN A 533 -30.75 -69.36 46.30
C ASN A 533 -30.59 -69.48 47.82
N ARG A 534 -30.19 -68.42 48.51
CA ARG A 534 -30.14 -68.39 49.98
C ARG A 534 -31.51 -68.55 50.64
N TYR A 535 -32.56 -67.94 50.07
CA TYR A 535 -33.92 -68.14 50.54
C TYR A 535 -34.36 -69.60 50.36
N ARG A 536 -34.06 -70.22 49.23
CA ARG A 536 -34.28 -71.66 49.01
C ARG A 536 -33.51 -72.51 50.00
N GLU A 537 -32.23 -72.23 50.24
CA GLU A 537 -31.43 -72.95 51.23
C GLU A 537 -32.02 -72.82 52.65
N VAL A 538 -32.57 -71.66 53.02
CA VAL A 538 -33.24 -71.47 54.32
C VAL A 538 -34.59 -72.19 54.36
N GLU A 539 -35.34 -72.20 53.27
CA GLU A 539 -36.62 -72.92 53.14
C GLU A 539 -36.41 -74.44 53.19
N ASP A 540 -35.40 -74.97 52.49
CA ASP A 540 -35.00 -76.38 52.53
C ASP A 540 -34.53 -76.77 53.95
N ASN A 541 -33.75 -75.93 54.62
CA ASN A 541 -33.35 -76.16 56.02
C ASN A 541 -34.54 -76.10 57.01
N LEU A 542 -35.60 -75.34 56.72
CA LEU A 542 -36.83 -75.32 57.54
C LEU A 542 -37.66 -76.59 57.33
N ILE A 543 -37.68 -77.13 56.10
CA ILE A 543 -38.35 -78.39 55.76
C ILE A 543 -37.65 -79.57 56.43
N GLU A 544 -36.31 -79.61 56.47
CA GLU A 544 -35.55 -80.65 57.20
C GLU A 544 -35.85 -80.63 58.71
N ILE A 545 -36.06 -79.46 59.31
CA ILE A 545 -36.43 -79.33 60.74
C ILE A 545 -37.87 -79.81 61.02
N ASP A 546 -38.78 -79.68 60.06
CA ASP A 546 -40.15 -80.19 60.17
C ASP A 546 -40.24 -81.70 59.88
N GLU A 547 -39.41 -82.24 58.97
CA GLU A 547 -39.33 -83.69 58.71
C GLU A 547 -38.71 -84.46 59.89
N GLU A 548 -37.75 -83.90 60.62
CA GLU A 548 -37.23 -84.51 61.87
C GLU A 548 -38.27 -84.56 63.00
N ARG A 549 -39.34 -83.75 62.95
CA ARG A 549 -40.43 -83.76 63.95
C ARG A 549 -41.60 -84.69 63.61
N TYR A 550 -41.65 -85.25 62.40
CA TYR A 550 -42.75 -86.11 61.93
C TYR A 550 -42.26 -87.40 61.25
N ALA A 551 -41.43 -88.19 61.95
CA ALA A 551 -41.23 -89.59 61.62
C ALA A 551 -42.24 -90.48 62.37
N ASP A 552 -43.37 -90.77 61.72
CA ASP A 552 -44.46 -91.64 62.25
C ASP A 552 -44.12 -93.14 62.03
N PRO A 553 -44.17 -94.04 63.05
CA PRO A 553 -43.57 -95.38 62.94
C PRO A 553 -44.42 -96.47 62.26
N PHE A 554 -45.55 -96.17 61.62
CA PHE A 554 -46.48 -97.21 61.17
C PHE A 554 -47.09 -96.98 59.79
N VAL A 555 -46.43 -97.44 58.72
CA VAL A 555 -47.13 -97.95 57.52
C VAL A 555 -46.37 -99.13 56.91
N THR A 556 -47.08 -100.24 56.71
CA THR A 556 -46.63 -101.56 56.24
C THR A 556 -46.84 -101.79 54.73
N LYS A 557 -46.01 -102.68 54.18
CA LYS A 557 -45.99 -103.22 52.80
C LYS A 557 -47.29 -103.90 52.35
N ALA A 558 -47.60 -103.82 51.04
CA ALA A 558 -48.24 -104.89 50.26
C ALA A 558 -47.83 -104.84 48.77
N GLU A 559 -47.50 -106.00 48.19
CA GLU A 559 -47.01 -106.25 46.81
C GLU A 559 -48.14 -106.79 45.85
N PRO A 560 -47.90 -107.49 44.71
CA PRO A 560 -48.07 -106.97 43.32
C PRO A 560 -48.93 -107.87 42.38
N LYS A 561 -49.01 -107.55 41.05
CA LYS A 561 -49.19 -108.42 39.83
C LYS A 561 -49.77 -107.60 38.64
N GLU A 562 -49.61 -107.87 37.33
CA GLU A 562 -48.63 -108.54 36.43
C GLU A 562 -49.19 -108.44 34.97
N GLY A 563 -48.33 -108.42 33.92
CA GLY A 563 -48.67 -108.68 32.49
C GLY A 563 -48.31 -107.56 31.48
N GLU A 564 -47.06 -107.44 30.99
CA GLU A 564 -46.48 -107.95 29.71
C GLU A 564 -46.94 -107.22 28.42
N LYS A 565 -46.16 -106.80 27.38
CA LYS A 565 -44.73 -106.67 26.93
C LYS A 565 -44.81 -106.09 25.46
N PRO A 566 -43.75 -105.85 24.63
CA PRO A 566 -42.37 -105.37 24.83
C PRO A 566 -41.86 -104.28 23.81
N LYS A 567 -40.60 -103.84 24.04
CA LYS A 567 -39.61 -102.96 23.32
C LYS A 567 -39.20 -103.42 21.89
N PRO A 568 -38.41 -102.67 21.05
CA PRO A 568 -37.06 -102.05 21.29
C PRO A 568 -36.77 -100.72 20.53
N GLY A 569 -35.65 -99.98 20.63
CA GLY A 569 -34.36 -100.05 21.33
C GLY A 569 -33.40 -98.95 20.78
N THR A 570 -32.32 -98.66 21.54
CA THR A 570 -30.99 -98.06 21.15
C THR A 570 -30.94 -96.61 20.62
N SER A 571 -29.97 -95.74 20.92
CA SER A 571 -28.70 -95.79 21.67
C SER A 571 -28.08 -94.38 21.76
N GLU A 572 -27.37 -94.11 22.86
CA GLU A 572 -26.29 -93.12 23.03
C GLU A 572 -25.15 -93.33 22.00
N PRO A 573 -24.19 -92.39 21.75
CA PRO A 573 -23.17 -92.01 22.76
C PRO A 573 -22.51 -90.60 22.68
N GLY A 574 -21.98 -90.16 23.83
CA GLY A 574 -20.54 -89.89 24.00
C GLY A 574 -19.90 -88.58 23.51
N LYS A 575 -19.54 -87.70 24.47
CA LYS A 575 -18.29 -86.88 24.46
C LYS A 575 -17.07 -87.81 24.68
N PRO A 576 -15.79 -87.50 24.32
CA PRO A 576 -15.02 -86.38 24.93
C PRO A 576 -13.81 -85.80 24.12
N GLY A 577 -13.21 -84.71 24.64
CA GLY A 577 -11.74 -84.57 24.64
C GLY A 577 -11.09 -83.28 24.10
N ALA A 578 -10.56 -82.48 25.04
CA ALA A 578 -9.23 -81.84 25.07
C ALA A 578 -8.76 -80.86 23.95
N GLY A 579 -8.53 -79.60 24.37
CA GLY A 579 -7.17 -79.06 24.56
C GLY A 579 -6.51 -78.31 23.40
N GLY A 580 -5.96 -77.13 23.72
CA GLY A 580 -4.71 -76.64 23.11
C GLY A 580 -4.81 -75.37 22.27
N GLN A 581 -4.37 -74.26 22.87
CA GLN A 581 -3.66 -73.14 22.22
C GLN A 581 -2.46 -73.65 21.38
N PRO A 582 -1.89 -72.87 20.44
CA PRO A 582 -1.49 -71.45 20.57
C PRO A 582 -2.35 -70.46 19.80
#